data_AF-B8DV80-F1
#
_entry.id   AF-B8DV80-F1
#
_cell.length_a   1.000
_cell.length_b   1.000
_cell.length_c   1.000
_cell.angle_alpha   90.00
_cell.angle_beta   90.00
_cell.angle_gamma   90.00
#
_symmetry.space_group_name_H-M   'P 1'
#
loop_
_entity.id
_entity.type
_entity.pdbx_description
1 polymer ?
#
loop_
_entity_poly.entity_id
_entity_poly.type
_entity_poly.pdbx_seq_one_letter_code
_entity_poly.pdbx_strand_id
1 'polypeptide(L)'
;MAARVRYLLQIIFALLISALGFFQLSERMNGKPTSGSVVMQIVCAIMFLVAWGLMSRFQKFGNQSIFACVLMLTSIGILMISRIDGEMDTAVAIRQMMWLCLALVCCYALFAFMKDYRILRRFSYVSMVIGLALLLSPMIPGLGREIGGARIWIGVGSYQLQPGEFAKLFLAFFFASYLFNHRDQLAVGGRKVLGLQLPRLRDLGPIVIVWVASMGVLILQHDLGTSLMFFAMFVAMLYVATGRASWLIIGFLAFAIGCVAAAHLFAHVGYRVDAWLHPFDSEIYNRYPGGSSQIVQGLFGLAAGGLFGTGLGEGHPAITPLANSDFIFASAGEELGLVGVFAILMLYLLIIAAGMITAMKIKDGFGKLLASGLVFTMAFQVFTVVGGITLVIPLTGLTMPYMAAGGSSLIANYILAALLIIISNAANKPQNDLMTDTFRMEAVHALSSRKPRQRKASGNATQVTKPRGNREEEPRPRTSQLPVTSAAVQQSAAVSASPAQDDSATQVVSPQPIVAPQQTSEPVSNTRNIPVSPQQATPSAGEETEAMAPLNPSVPPLPQQPHTPTNHQATTSEGGAEHE
;
A
#
# COMPACT_ATOMS: atom_id res chain seq x y z
N MET A 1 9.07 6.25 25.77
CA MET A 1 9.85 4.99 25.68
C MET A 1 8.99 3.84 25.15
N ALA A 2 7.89 3.50 25.82
CA ALA A 2 7.01 2.35 25.52
C ALA A 2 6.68 2.10 24.03
N ALA A 3 6.32 3.13 23.25
CA ALA A 3 5.98 2.96 21.83
C ALA A 3 7.11 2.35 20.99
N ARG A 4 8.38 2.72 21.24
CA ARG A 4 9.53 2.15 20.51
C ARG A 4 9.77 0.69 20.87
N VAL A 5 9.59 0.33 22.15
CA VAL A 5 9.69 -1.05 22.62
C VAL A 5 8.62 -1.91 21.96
N ARG A 6 7.36 -1.42 21.90
CA ARG A 6 6.27 -2.11 21.18
C ARG A 6 6.61 -2.36 19.71
N TYR A 7 7.10 -1.35 18.99
CA TYR A 7 7.47 -1.52 17.57
C TYR A 7 8.66 -2.47 17.37
N LEU A 8 9.66 -2.42 18.27
CA LEU A 8 10.78 -3.38 18.25
C LEU A 8 10.30 -4.81 18.47
N LEU A 9 9.42 -5.04 19.45
CA LEU A 9 8.83 -6.35 19.73
C LEU A 9 8.02 -6.88 18.54
N GLN A 10 7.27 -6.03 17.83
CA GLN A 10 6.56 -6.43 16.60
C GLN A 10 7.51 -6.88 15.49
N ILE A 11 8.64 -6.18 15.31
CA ILE A 11 9.65 -6.56 14.30
C ILE A 11 10.38 -7.85 14.71
N ILE A 12 10.79 -7.98 15.97
CA ILE A 12 11.39 -9.22 16.49
C ILE A 12 10.42 -10.40 16.33
N PHE A 13 9.14 -10.22 16.64
CA PHE A 13 8.11 -11.26 16.48
C PHE A 13 7.96 -11.70 15.02
N ALA A 14 7.89 -10.75 14.07
CA ALA A 14 7.85 -11.07 12.65
C ALA A 14 9.13 -11.76 12.14
N LEU A 15 10.31 -11.34 12.61
CA LEU A 15 11.58 -12.00 12.30
C LEU A 15 11.65 -13.43 12.85
N LEU A 16 11.15 -13.67 14.07
CA LEU A 16 11.10 -15.00 14.69
C LEU A 16 10.15 -15.94 13.94
N ILE A 17 8.96 -15.48 13.53
CA ILE A 17 8.04 -16.30 12.71
C ILE A 17 8.66 -16.56 11.34
N SER A 18 9.29 -15.57 10.72
CA SER A 18 10.00 -15.75 9.44
C SER A 18 11.09 -16.82 9.57
N ALA A 19 11.93 -16.76 10.61
CA ALA A 19 12.98 -17.74 10.85
C ALA A 19 12.40 -19.14 11.11
N LEU A 20 11.32 -19.26 11.89
CA LEU A 20 10.61 -20.52 12.12
C LEU A 20 10.09 -21.13 10.82
N GLY A 21 9.44 -20.33 9.96
CA GLY A 21 8.90 -20.80 8.69
C GLY A 21 10.00 -21.29 7.75
N PHE A 22 11.08 -20.53 7.57
CA PHE A 22 12.19 -20.98 6.72
C PHE A 22 12.94 -22.17 7.31
N PHE A 23 13.02 -22.29 8.65
CA PHE A 23 13.57 -23.47 9.31
C PHE A 23 12.74 -24.71 8.98
N GLN A 24 11.41 -24.65 9.19
CA GLN A 24 10.48 -25.73 8.84
C GLN A 24 10.57 -26.11 7.36
N LEU A 25 10.59 -25.13 6.45
CA LEU A 25 10.75 -25.37 5.01
C LEU A 25 12.09 -26.05 4.68
N SER A 26 13.19 -25.63 5.31
CA SER A 26 14.51 -26.22 5.05
C SER A 26 14.64 -27.64 5.59
N GLU A 27 14.08 -27.93 6.75
CA GLU A 27 13.96 -29.29 7.29
C GLU A 27 13.15 -30.19 6.33
N ARG A 28 12.02 -29.69 5.79
CA ARG A 28 11.16 -30.45 4.88
C ARG A 28 11.79 -30.71 3.52
N MET A 29 12.37 -29.70 2.88
CA MET A 29 12.92 -29.84 1.52
C MET A 29 14.32 -30.45 1.50
N ASN A 30 15.18 -30.13 2.47
CA ASN A 30 16.61 -30.45 2.44
C ASN A 30 17.07 -31.36 3.60
N GLY A 31 16.18 -31.73 4.53
CA GLY A 31 16.50 -32.51 5.73
C GLY A 31 17.36 -31.78 6.76
N LYS A 32 17.74 -30.51 6.51
CA LYS A 32 18.49 -29.63 7.42
C LYS A 32 18.54 -28.18 6.88
N PRO A 33 18.84 -27.17 7.71
CA PRO A 33 18.97 -25.79 7.26
C PRO A 33 20.24 -25.60 6.43
N THR A 34 20.09 -25.24 5.16
CA THR A 34 21.23 -24.92 4.29
C THR A 34 21.92 -23.64 4.77
N SER A 35 23.25 -23.67 4.90
CA SER A 35 24.02 -22.52 5.42
C SER A 35 23.75 -21.22 4.66
N GLY A 36 23.54 -21.28 3.34
CA GLY A 36 23.19 -20.11 2.52
C GLY A 36 21.84 -19.49 2.90
N SER A 37 20.81 -20.32 3.12
CA SER A 37 19.47 -19.86 3.54
C SER A 37 19.51 -19.20 4.91
N VAL A 38 20.27 -19.76 5.86
CA VAL A 38 20.47 -19.20 7.20
C VAL A 38 21.21 -17.87 7.15
N VAL A 39 22.32 -17.78 6.40
CA VAL A 39 23.07 -16.52 6.21
C VAL A 39 22.17 -15.44 5.60
N MET A 40 21.37 -15.78 4.59
CA MET A 40 20.49 -14.82 3.94
C MET A 40 19.40 -14.28 4.89
N GLN A 41 18.82 -15.14 5.74
CA GLN A 41 17.87 -14.72 6.79
C GLN A 41 18.53 -13.79 7.82
N ILE A 42 19.75 -14.09 8.25
CA ILE A 42 20.51 -13.23 9.19
C ILE A 42 20.78 -11.86 8.56
N VAL A 43 21.22 -11.81 7.30
CA VAL A 43 21.43 -10.55 6.56
C VAL A 43 20.13 -9.74 6.48
N CYS A 44 19.01 -10.38 6.14
CA CYS A 44 17.71 -9.71 6.09
C CYS A 44 17.27 -9.19 7.46
N ALA A 45 17.39 -10.01 8.52
CA ALA A 45 17.07 -9.62 9.89
C ALA A 45 17.87 -8.39 10.33
N ILE A 46 19.19 -8.37 10.06
CA ILE A 46 20.05 -7.21 10.32
C ILE A 46 19.55 -5.99 9.54
N MET A 47 19.19 -6.13 8.26
CA MET A 47 18.64 -5.03 7.48
C MET A 47 17.33 -4.49 8.07
N PHE A 48 16.34 -5.33 8.40
CA PHE A 48 15.09 -4.87 9.04
C PHE A 48 15.33 -4.20 10.41
N LEU A 49 16.34 -4.63 11.18
CA LEU A 49 16.74 -3.96 12.43
C LEU A 49 17.42 -2.60 12.19
N VAL A 50 18.25 -2.48 11.15
CA VAL A 50 18.82 -1.19 10.70
C VAL A 50 17.70 -0.23 10.25
N ALA A 51 16.70 -0.73 9.52
CA ALA A 51 15.52 0.02 9.12
C ALA A 51 14.76 0.59 10.33
N TRP A 52 14.51 -0.26 11.34
CA TRP A 52 13.91 0.14 12.61
C TRP A 52 14.75 1.20 13.35
N GLY A 53 16.07 1.07 13.35
CA GLY A 53 16.99 2.06 13.92
C GLY A 53 16.87 3.42 13.22
N LEU A 54 16.86 3.44 11.89
CA LEU A 54 16.67 4.65 11.08
C LEU A 54 15.29 5.28 11.31
N MET A 55 14.22 4.48 11.30
CA MET A 55 12.87 4.95 11.62
C MET A 55 12.80 5.52 13.05
N SER A 56 13.41 4.87 14.03
CA SER A 56 13.49 5.36 15.41
C SER A 56 14.34 6.62 15.58
N ARG A 57 15.28 6.89 14.65
CA ARG A 57 16.15 8.08 14.65
C ARG A 57 15.54 9.28 13.92
N PHE A 58 14.90 9.06 12.78
CA PHE A 58 14.40 10.10 11.88
C PHE A 58 12.87 10.23 11.92
N GLN A 59 12.14 9.12 11.93
CA GLN A 59 10.66 9.05 11.85
C GLN A 59 10.05 8.71 13.23
N LYS A 60 10.48 9.44 14.27
CA LYS A 60 10.24 9.14 15.70
C LYS A 60 8.79 8.92 16.12
N PHE A 61 7.83 9.52 15.42
CA PHE A 61 6.39 9.46 15.70
C PHE A 61 5.60 8.66 14.65
N GLY A 62 6.27 8.12 13.62
CA GLY A 62 5.62 7.31 12.59
C GLY A 62 5.02 6.02 13.16
N ASN A 63 3.90 5.58 12.58
CA ASN A 63 3.35 4.26 12.92
C ASN A 63 4.21 3.16 12.30
N GLN A 64 5.15 2.63 13.07
CA GLN A 64 6.10 1.62 12.58
C GLN A 64 5.47 0.22 12.43
N SER A 65 4.25 -0.01 12.93
CA SER A 65 3.52 -1.28 12.75
C SER A 65 3.30 -1.63 11.27
N ILE A 66 3.17 -0.60 10.40
CA ILE A 66 3.11 -0.77 8.94
C ILE A 66 4.33 -1.58 8.45
N PHE A 67 5.52 -1.24 8.94
CA PHE A 67 6.77 -1.89 8.52
C PHE A 67 6.90 -3.33 9.03
N ALA A 68 6.38 -3.61 10.23
CA ALA A 68 6.31 -4.99 10.74
C ALA A 68 5.34 -5.86 9.93
N CYS A 69 4.20 -5.30 9.48
CA CYS A 69 3.26 -6.01 8.61
C CYS A 69 3.86 -6.24 7.20
N VAL A 70 4.55 -5.25 6.63
CA VAL A 70 5.28 -5.37 5.36
C VAL A 70 6.40 -6.42 5.44
N LEU A 71 7.18 -6.44 6.52
CA LEU A 71 8.15 -7.49 6.80
C LEU A 71 7.49 -8.86 6.79
N MET A 72 6.41 -9.05 7.56
CA MET A 72 5.72 -10.34 7.66
C MET A 72 5.17 -10.82 6.30
N LEU A 73 4.53 -9.93 5.53
CA LEU A 73 4.06 -10.23 4.17
C LEU A 73 5.21 -10.63 3.24
N THR A 74 6.30 -9.86 3.25
CA THR A 74 7.48 -10.15 2.41
C THR A 74 8.16 -11.46 2.81
N SER A 75 8.25 -11.75 4.10
CA SER A 75 8.75 -13.02 4.62
C SER A 75 7.91 -14.21 4.12
N ILE A 76 6.58 -14.13 4.19
CA ILE A 76 5.69 -15.17 3.65
C ILE A 76 5.85 -15.28 2.12
N GLY A 77 5.93 -14.15 1.41
CA GLY A 77 6.14 -14.13 -0.04
C GLY A 77 7.43 -14.84 -0.45
N ILE A 78 8.57 -14.46 0.14
CA ILE A 78 9.86 -15.07 -0.19
C ILE A 78 9.92 -16.54 0.26
N LEU A 79 9.29 -16.91 1.38
CA LEU A 79 9.13 -18.29 1.82
C LEU A 79 8.41 -19.14 0.76
N MET A 80 7.24 -18.68 0.29
CA MET A 80 6.48 -19.39 -0.75
C MET A 80 7.24 -19.44 -2.08
N ILE A 81 7.92 -18.35 -2.48
CA ILE A 81 8.75 -18.34 -3.69
C ILE A 81 9.91 -19.35 -3.55
N SER A 82 10.59 -19.42 -2.40
CA SER A 82 11.62 -20.44 -2.14
C SER A 82 11.08 -21.87 -2.19
N ARG A 83 9.85 -22.09 -1.68
CA ARG A 83 9.19 -23.40 -1.75
C ARG A 83 8.85 -23.79 -3.18
N ILE A 84 8.40 -22.86 -4.02
CA ILE A 84 8.08 -23.11 -5.44
C ILE A 84 9.37 -23.32 -6.26
N ASP A 85 10.40 -22.50 -6.01
CA ASP A 85 11.69 -22.56 -6.70
C ASP A 85 12.39 -23.91 -6.55
N GLY A 86 12.31 -24.54 -5.38
CA GLY A 86 12.91 -25.86 -5.15
C GLY A 86 12.16 -27.03 -5.79
N GLU A 87 10.90 -26.85 -6.22
CA GLU A 87 10.17 -27.83 -7.04
C GLU A 87 10.40 -27.59 -8.54
N MET A 88 10.50 -26.33 -8.96
CA MET A 88 10.70 -25.95 -10.37
C MET A 88 12.17 -25.87 -10.81
N ASP A 89 13.13 -26.10 -9.91
CA ASP A 89 14.58 -25.85 -10.09
C ASP A 89 14.88 -24.45 -10.66
N THR A 90 14.42 -23.39 -9.98
CA THR A 90 14.67 -22.00 -10.39
C THR A 90 15.27 -21.13 -9.30
N ALA A 91 15.75 -19.93 -9.68
CA ALA A 91 16.44 -18.99 -8.80
C ALA A 91 15.69 -17.64 -8.66
N VAL A 92 14.36 -17.66 -8.61
CA VAL A 92 13.51 -16.46 -8.45
C VAL A 92 13.64 -15.87 -7.05
N ALA A 93 13.66 -16.70 -6.00
CA ALA A 93 13.79 -16.32 -4.59
C ALA A 93 15.09 -15.54 -4.33
N ILE A 94 16.22 -16.00 -4.88
CA ILE A 94 17.51 -15.29 -4.76
C ILE A 94 17.41 -13.90 -5.41
N ARG A 95 16.78 -13.80 -6.59
CA ARG A 95 16.53 -12.50 -7.24
C ARG A 95 15.59 -11.61 -6.43
N GLN A 96 14.50 -12.15 -5.91
CA GLN A 96 13.55 -11.44 -5.04
C GLN A 96 14.24 -10.92 -3.77
N MET A 97 15.19 -11.66 -3.21
CA MET A 97 15.97 -11.24 -2.05
C MET A 97 16.94 -10.10 -2.39
N MET A 98 17.60 -10.12 -3.56
CA MET A 98 18.39 -8.98 -4.04
C MET A 98 17.51 -7.73 -4.23
N TRP A 99 16.31 -7.89 -4.78
CA TRP A 99 15.33 -6.80 -4.91
C TRP A 99 14.86 -6.28 -3.54
N LEU A 100 14.68 -7.14 -2.54
CA LEU A 100 14.37 -6.73 -1.16
C LEU A 100 15.51 -5.89 -0.56
N CYS A 101 16.76 -6.31 -0.70
CA CYS A 101 17.91 -5.53 -0.24
C CYS A 101 17.93 -4.13 -0.88
N LEU A 102 17.68 -4.03 -2.19
CA LEU A 102 17.60 -2.75 -2.90
C LEU A 102 16.39 -1.91 -2.43
N ALA A 103 15.22 -2.53 -2.26
CA ALA A 103 14.01 -1.87 -1.76
C ALA A 103 14.21 -1.28 -0.34
N LEU A 104 14.90 -2.03 0.54
CA LEU A 104 15.27 -1.57 1.87
C LEU A 104 16.26 -0.39 1.81
N VAL A 105 17.28 -0.44 0.93
CA VAL A 105 18.19 0.71 0.71
C VAL A 105 17.43 1.96 0.24
N CYS A 106 16.45 1.81 -0.67
CA CYS A 106 15.57 2.92 -1.08
C CYS A 106 14.78 3.48 0.11
N CYS A 107 14.23 2.62 0.98
CA CYS A 107 13.56 3.05 2.22
C CYS A 107 14.52 3.80 3.16
N TYR A 108 15.77 3.39 3.28
CA TYR A 108 16.76 4.05 4.16
C TYR A 108 17.07 5.45 3.67
N ALA A 109 17.28 5.60 2.36
CA ALA A 109 17.46 6.91 1.73
C ALA A 109 16.24 7.81 1.99
N LEU A 110 15.01 7.30 1.81
CA LEU A 110 13.79 8.05 2.13
C LEU A 110 13.74 8.44 3.62
N PHE A 111 13.96 7.53 4.55
CA PHE A 111 13.90 7.86 5.98
C PHE A 111 14.96 8.87 6.44
N ALA A 112 16.16 8.85 5.85
CA ALA A 112 17.25 9.76 6.17
C ALA A 112 17.09 11.15 5.53
N PHE A 113 16.74 11.21 4.24
CA PHE A 113 16.69 12.47 3.47
C PHE A 113 15.30 13.12 3.45
N MET A 114 14.21 12.34 3.42
CA MET A 114 12.83 12.85 3.34
C MET A 114 12.28 13.20 4.73
N LYS A 115 12.72 14.35 5.27
CA LYS A 115 12.27 14.87 6.58
C LYS A 115 10.85 15.43 6.58
N ASP A 116 10.40 15.98 5.46
CA ASP A 116 9.04 16.50 5.26
C ASP A 116 8.57 16.14 3.84
N TYR A 117 7.57 15.27 3.75
CA TYR A 117 6.99 14.81 2.49
C TYR A 117 6.26 15.96 1.73
N ARG A 118 5.98 17.10 2.36
CA ARG A 118 5.40 18.27 1.68
C ARG A 118 6.31 18.84 0.60
N ILE A 119 7.60 18.51 0.59
CA ILE A 119 8.50 18.87 -0.52
C ILE A 119 8.02 18.31 -1.87
N LEU A 120 7.37 17.14 -1.89
CA LEU A 120 6.80 16.55 -3.12
C LEU A 120 5.75 17.47 -3.76
N ARG A 121 5.03 18.28 -2.97
CA ARG A 121 4.05 19.26 -3.49
C ARG A 121 4.69 20.27 -4.46
N ARG A 122 5.93 20.71 -4.18
CA ARG A 122 6.69 21.65 -5.03
C ARG A 122 7.01 21.07 -6.41
N PHE A 123 7.19 19.75 -6.48
CA PHE A 123 7.59 19.04 -7.69
C PHE A 123 6.40 18.39 -8.43
N SER A 124 5.16 18.82 -8.17
CA SER A 124 3.93 18.27 -8.76
C SER A 124 4.00 18.01 -10.28
N TYR A 125 4.31 19.05 -11.07
CA TYR A 125 4.43 18.93 -12.53
C TYR A 125 5.67 18.15 -12.98
N VAL A 126 6.72 18.09 -12.16
CA VAL A 126 7.89 17.23 -12.42
C VAL A 126 7.51 15.77 -12.20
N SER A 127 6.77 15.45 -11.14
CA SER A 127 6.19 14.12 -10.92
C SER A 127 5.21 13.71 -12.02
N MET A 128 4.40 14.64 -12.52
CA MET A 128 3.53 14.41 -13.70
C MET A 128 4.33 13.99 -14.93
N VAL A 129 5.37 14.74 -15.29
CA VAL A 129 6.23 14.45 -16.45
C VAL A 129 6.98 13.14 -16.26
N ILE A 130 7.57 12.90 -15.08
CA ILE A 130 8.25 11.63 -14.77
C ILE A 130 7.28 10.45 -14.83
N GLY A 131 6.07 10.58 -14.27
CA GLY A 131 5.06 9.52 -14.30
C GLY A 131 4.62 9.18 -15.72
N LEU A 132 4.33 10.17 -16.56
CA LEU A 132 3.99 9.96 -17.97
C LEU A 132 5.17 9.42 -18.79
N ALA A 133 6.39 9.90 -18.55
CA ALA A 133 7.60 9.39 -19.21
C ALA A 133 7.89 7.94 -18.84
N LEU A 134 7.72 7.57 -17.57
CA LEU A 134 7.78 6.18 -17.11
C LEU A 134 6.70 5.34 -17.78
N LEU A 135 5.43 5.77 -17.80
CA LEU A 135 4.38 5.06 -18.53
C LEU A 135 4.73 4.87 -20.01
N LEU A 136 5.22 5.89 -20.71
CA LEU A 136 5.56 5.81 -22.13
C LEU A 136 6.83 4.98 -22.42
N SER A 137 7.72 4.80 -21.44
CA SER A 137 9.05 4.25 -21.67
C SER A 137 9.09 2.82 -22.27
N PRO A 138 8.18 1.87 -21.96
CA PRO A 138 8.08 0.59 -22.67
C PRO A 138 7.69 0.71 -24.15
N MET A 139 7.02 1.79 -24.56
CA MET A 139 6.64 2.00 -25.97
C MET A 139 7.81 2.49 -26.83
N ILE A 140 8.92 2.93 -26.22
CA ILE A 140 10.11 3.38 -26.95
C ILE A 140 10.68 2.17 -27.74
N PRO A 141 10.87 2.29 -29.08
CA PRO A 141 11.49 1.25 -29.89
C PRO A 141 12.87 0.85 -29.35
N GLY A 142 13.15 -0.46 -29.29
CA GLY A 142 14.41 -1.00 -28.80
C GLY A 142 14.55 -1.14 -27.28
N LEU A 143 13.76 -0.42 -26.47
CA LEU A 143 13.77 -0.56 -25.00
C LEU A 143 12.69 -1.52 -24.48
N GLY A 144 11.50 -1.43 -25.06
CA GLY A 144 10.36 -2.24 -24.68
C GLY A 144 10.50 -3.72 -25.02
N ARG A 145 10.01 -4.59 -24.13
CA ARG A 145 9.78 -6.00 -24.40
C ARG A 145 8.28 -6.29 -24.32
N GLU A 146 7.79 -7.05 -25.30
CA GLU A 146 6.43 -7.56 -25.32
C GLU A 146 6.43 -8.97 -24.74
N ILE A 147 5.58 -9.21 -23.74
CA ILE A 147 5.47 -10.48 -23.01
C ILE A 147 3.98 -10.76 -22.83
N GLY A 148 3.51 -11.93 -23.30
CA GLY A 148 2.10 -12.30 -23.22
C GLY A 148 1.14 -11.36 -23.98
N GLY A 149 1.62 -10.68 -25.03
CA GLY A 149 0.86 -9.68 -25.79
C GLY A 149 0.74 -8.31 -25.11
N ALA A 150 1.45 -8.07 -23.99
CA ALA A 150 1.50 -6.79 -23.30
C ALA A 150 2.92 -6.19 -23.36
N ARG A 151 3.02 -4.91 -23.69
CA ARG A 151 4.30 -4.19 -23.83
C ARG A 151 4.53 -3.22 -22.67
N ILE A 152 4.69 -3.79 -21.48
CA ILE A 152 4.82 -3.07 -20.20
C ILE A 152 6.23 -3.12 -19.58
N TRP A 153 7.13 -3.94 -20.13
CA TRP A 153 8.45 -4.21 -19.57
C TRP A 153 9.56 -3.49 -20.35
N ILE A 154 10.60 -3.05 -19.64
CA ILE A 154 11.87 -2.63 -20.22
C ILE A 154 12.94 -3.66 -19.89
N GLY A 155 13.70 -4.06 -20.91
CA GLY A 155 14.87 -4.92 -20.75
C GLY A 155 16.10 -4.13 -20.32
N VAL A 156 16.67 -4.45 -19.16
CA VAL A 156 17.95 -3.89 -18.69
C VAL A 156 18.95 -5.05 -18.56
N GLY A 157 19.59 -5.39 -19.67
CA GLY A 157 20.41 -6.60 -19.79
C GLY A 157 19.55 -7.87 -19.61
N SER A 158 19.96 -8.72 -18.66
CA SER A 158 19.22 -9.92 -18.24
C SER A 158 18.03 -9.62 -17.32
N TYR A 159 17.95 -8.42 -16.74
CA TYR A 159 16.86 -8.02 -15.85
C TYR A 159 15.72 -7.35 -16.62
N GLN A 160 14.54 -7.34 -16.00
CA GLN A 160 13.35 -6.68 -16.51
C GLN A 160 12.84 -5.70 -15.46
N LEU A 161 12.42 -4.52 -15.89
CA LEU A 161 11.87 -3.47 -15.04
C LEU A 161 10.49 -3.08 -15.60
N GLN A 162 9.49 -2.96 -14.72
CA GLN A 162 8.14 -2.49 -15.07
C GLN A 162 7.99 -1.01 -14.63
N PRO A 163 8.06 -0.04 -15.55
CA PRO A 163 8.07 1.39 -15.18
C PRO A 163 6.74 1.86 -14.58
N GLY A 164 5.63 1.21 -14.96
CA GLY A 164 4.28 1.51 -14.45
C GLY A 164 4.17 1.44 -12.94
N GLU A 165 4.90 0.52 -12.30
CA GLU A 165 4.94 0.36 -10.84
C GLU A 165 5.53 1.59 -10.13
N PHE A 166 6.47 2.30 -10.77
CA PHE A 166 6.98 3.58 -10.26
C PHE A 166 6.10 4.75 -10.69
N ALA A 167 5.56 4.72 -11.91
CA ALA A 167 4.68 5.75 -12.43
C ALA A 167 3.44 5.99 -11.55
N LYS A 168 2.87 4.92 -10.97
CA LYS A 168 1.71 5.00 -10.05
C LYS A 168 1.97 5.93 -8.86
N LEU A 169 3.18 5.91 -8.31
CA LEU A 169 3.59 6.76 -7.19
C LEU A 169 3.72 8.22 -7.64
N PHE A 170 4.40 8.47 -8.75
CA PHE A 170 4.58 9.82 -9.30
C PHE A 170 3.26 10.49 -9.70
N LEU A 171 2.33 9.73 -10.28
CA LEU A 171 1.00 10.22 -10.64
C LEU A 171 0.12 10.42 -9.40
N ALA A 172 0.23 9.58 -8.36
CA ALA A 172 -0.38 9.85 -7.07
C ALA A 172 0.13 11.17 -6.44
N PHE A 173 1.43 11.50 -6.54
CA PHE A 173 1.97 12.78 -6.08
C PHE A 173 1.40 13.97 -6.88
N PHE A 174 1.35 13.85 -8.20
CA PHE A 174 0.76 14.87 -9.07
C PHE A 174 -0.72 15.08 -8.75
N PHE A 175 -1.53 14.01 -8.74
CA PHE A 175 -2.97 14.08 -8.43
C PHE A 175 -3.21 14.68 -7.05
N ALA A 176 -2.51 14.23 -6.00
CA ALA A 176 -2.67 14.77 -4.65
C ALA A 176 -2.35 16.27 -4.57
N SER A 177 -1.26 16.72 -5.23
CA SER A 177 -0.85 18.12 -5.22
C SER A 177 -1.78 19.00 -6.07
N TYR A 178 -2.14 18.54 -7.28
CA TYR A 178 -3.04 19.27 -8.17
C TYR A 178 -4.44 19.42 -7.56
N LEU A 179 -5.01 18.32 -7.04
CA LEU A 179 -6.31 18.34 -6.37
C LEU A 179 -6.29 19.22 -5.13
N PHE A 180 -5.22 19.17 -4.32
CA PHE A 180 -5.10 20.05 -3.16
C PHE A 180 -5.08 21.54 -3.55
N ASN A 181 -4.33 21.90 -4.60
CA ASN A 181 -4.20 23.29 -5.03
C ASN A 181 -5.50 23.87 -5.65
N HIS A 182 -6.33 23.05 -6.28
CA HIS A 182 -7.56 23.48 -6.96
C HIS A 182 -8.85 23.08 -6.21
N ARG A 183 -8.75 22.45 -5.04
CA ARG A 183 -9.90 21.90 -4.27
C ARG A 183 -11.04 22.91 -4.11
N ASP A 184 -10.72 24.19 -3.85
CA ASP A 184 -11.72 25.21 -3.53
C ASP A 184 -12.51 25.63 -4.80
N GLN A 185 -11.90 25.51 -5.98
CA GLN A 185 -12.57 25.70 -7.27
C GLN A 185 -13.48 24.49 -7.61
N LEU A 186 -12.94 23.28 -7.37
CA LEU A 186 -13.66 22.01 -7.57
C LEU A 186 -14.86 21.82 -6.62
N ALA A 187 -14.76 22.35 -5.40
CA ALA A 187 -15.81 22.25 -4.38
C ALA A 187 -16.96 23.26 -4.56
N VAL A 188 -16.75 24.36 -5.31
CA VAL A 188 -17.71 25.48 -5.38
C VAL A 188 -18.48 25.57 -6.71
N GLY A 189 -17.92 25.10 -7.84
CA GLY A 189 -18.52 25.34 -9.16
C GLY A 189 -19.19 24.12 -9.83
N GLY A 190 -20.45 24.23 -10.25
CA GLY A 190 -21.06 23.28 -11.19
C GLY A 190 -22.54 23.54 -11.53
N ARG A 191 -22.96 23.23 -12.77
CA ARG A 191 -24.40 23.22 -13.14
C ARG A 191 -25.05 21.96 -12.54
N LYS A 192 -26.22 22.11 -11.91
CA LYS A 192 -27.04 20.95 -11.53
C LYS A 192 -27.69 20.38 -12.80
N VAL A 193 -27.41 19.12 -13.14
CA VAL A 193 -28.05 18.36 -14.21
C VAL A 193 -28.48 17.02 -13.62
N LEU A 194 -29.76 16.66 -13.74
CA LEU A 194 -30.36 15.49 -13.07
C LEU A 194 -30.12 15.42 -11.54
N GLY A 195 -29.94 16.56 -10.88
CA GLY A 195 -29.60 16.62 -9.45
C GLY A 195 -28.12 16.40 -9.12
N LEU A 196 -27.30 15.92 -10.05
CA LEU A 196 -25.84 15.88 -9.93
C LEU A 196 -25.23 17.25 -10.26
N GLN A 197 -24.31 17.74 -9.44
CA GLN A 197 -23.55 18.96 -9.73
C GLN A 197 -22.36 18.64 -10.64
N LEU A 198 -22.53 18.83 -11.95
CA LEU A 198 -21.47 18.68 -12.94
C LEU A 198 -20.50 19.86 -12.86
N PRO A 199 -19.19 19.63 -12.63
CA PRO A 199 -18.20 20.68 -12.40
C PRO A 199 -17.88 21.48 -13.67
N ARG A 200 -17.18 22.61 -13.49
CA ARG A 200 -16.58 23.35 -14.61
C ARG A 200 -15.40 22.54 -15.18
N LEU A 201 -15.53 22.02 -16.40
CA LEU A 201 -14.46 21.26 -17.09
C LEU A 201 -13.12 22.01 -17.13
N ARG A 202 -13.14 23.35 -17.15
CA ARG A 202 -11.95 24.20 -17.21
C ARG A 202 -10.98 23.99 -16.05
N ASP A 203 -11.48 23.75 -14.84
CA ASP A 203 -10.69 23.64 -13.62
C ASP A 203 -10.25 22.18 -13.34
N LEU A 204 -10.85 21.22 -14.06
CA LEU A 204 -10.45 19.81 -14.11
C LEU A 204 -9.58 19.47 -15.33
N GLY A 205 -9.50 20.36 -16.32
CA GLY A 205 -8.88 20.10 -17.62
C GLY A 205 -7.50 19.44 -17.51
N PRO A 206 -6.50 20.07 -16.86
CA PRO A 206 -5.16 19.52 -16.77
C PRO A 206 -5.07 18.15 -16.09
N ILE A 207 -5.82 17.90 -15.01
CA ILE A 207 -5.76 16.60 -14.32
C ILE A 207 -6.49 15.51 -15.11
N VAL A 208 -7.61 15.83 -15.76
CA VAL A 208 -8.32 14.91 -16.65
C VAL A 208 -7.50 14.60 -17.90
N ILE A 209 -6.79 15.58 -18.48
CA ILE A 209 -5.88 15.36 -19.63
C ILE A 209 -4.77 14.38 -19.24
N VAL A 210 -4.12 14.56 -18.08
CA VAL A 210 -3.07 13.65 -17.60
C VAL A 210 -3.62 12.25 -17.32
N TRP A 211 -4.81 12.16 -16.73
CA TRP A 211 -5.47 10.88 -16.49
C TRP A 211 -5.85 10.17 -17.80
N VAL A 212 -6.47 10.87 -18.77
CA VAL A 212 -6.78 10.33 -20.11
C VAL A 212 -5.51 9.90 -20.84
N ALA A 213 -4.44 10.70 -20.79
CA ALA A 213 -3.15 10.32 -21.37
C ALA A 213 -2.57 9.06 -20.72
N SER A 214 -2.67 8.94 -19.38
CA SER A 214 -2.22 7.76 -18.64
C SER A 214 -3.04 6.51 -19.02
N MET A 215 -4.37 6.64 -19.13
CA MET A 215 -5.26 5.57 -19.60
C MET A 215 -4.96 5.17 -21.04
N GLY A 216 -4.81 6.13 -21.94
CA GLY A 216 -4.49 5.87 -23.35
C GLY A 216 -3.19 5.08 -23.51
N VAL A 217 -2.13 5.45 -22.78
CA VAL A 217 -0.86 4.72 -22.82
C VAL A 217 -1.00 3.29 -22.28
N LEU A 218 -1.71 3.07 -21.16
CA LEU A 218 -1.88 1.73 -20.59
C LEU A 218 -2.77 0.83 -21.46
N ILE A 219 -3.82 1.38 -22.10
CA ILE A 219 -4.66 0.66 -23.08
C ILE A 219 -3.83 0.27 -24.31
N LEU A 220 -2.97 1.16 -24.82
CA LEU A 220 -2.04 0.88 -25.93
C LEU A 220 -0.94 -0.12 -25.57
N GLN A 221 -0.70 -0.38 -24.28
CA GLN A 221 0.21 -1.41 -23.79
C GLN A 221 -0.48 -2.76 -23.51
N HIS A 222 -1.81 -2.80 -23.66
CA HIS A 222 -2.68 -3.92 -23.28
C HIS A 222 -2.62 -4.27 -21.78
N ASP A 223 -2.38 -3.27 -20.93
CA ASP A 223 -2.36 -3.41 -19.46
C ASP A 223 -3.67 -2.95 -18.81
N LEU A 224 -4.69 -3.83 -18.86
CA LEU A 224 -5.97 -3.56 -18.20
C LEU A 224 -5.88 -3.55 -16.66
N GLY A 225 -5.01 -4.35 -16.05
CA GLY A 225 -4.86 -4.41 -14.61
C GLY A 225 -4.41 -3.07 -14.04
N THR A 226 -3.31 -2.54 -14.58
CA THR A 226 -2.78 -1.22 -14.20
C THR A 226 -3.74 -0.10 -14.61
N SER A 227 -4.41 -0.21 -15.77
CA SER A 227 -5.46 0.75 -16.18
C SER A 227 -6.56 0.86 -15.13
N LEU A 228 -7.12 -0.27 -14.68
CA LEU A 228 -8.17 -0.34 -13.67
C LEU A 228 -7.70 0.22 -12.32
N MET A 229 -6.48 -0.11 -11.89
CA MET A 229 -5.88 0.45 -10.67
C MET A 229 -5.74 1.99 -10.75
N PHE A 230 -5.25 2.52 -11.86
CA PHE A 230 -5.08 3.98 -12.05
C PHE A 230 -6.42 4.70 -12.17
N PHE A 231 -7.40 4.09 -12.83
CA PHE A 231 -8.78 4.56 -12.89
C PHE A 231 -9.36 4.71 -11.48
N ALA A 232 -9.30 3.64 -10.69
CA ALA A 232 -9.84 3.60 -9.35
C ALA A 232 -9.12 4.59 -8.43
N MET A 233 -7.79 4.69 -8.50
CA MET A 233 -6.99 5.69 -7.79
C MET A 233 -7.47 7.11 -8.11
N PHE A 234 -7.66 7.45 -9.39
CA PHE A 234 -8.12 8.78 -9.79
C PHE A 234 -9.52 9.11 -9.24
N VAL A 235 -10.49 8.20 -9.40
CA VAL A 235 -11.87 8.38 -8.89
C VAL A 235 -11.89 8.51 -7.36
N ALA A 236 -11.12 7.68 -6.64
CA ALA A 236 -11.01 7.74 -5.19
C ALA A 236 -10.41 9.08 -4.72
N MET A 237 -9.37 9.57 -5.40
CA MET A 237 -8.75 10.86 -5.07
C MET A 237 -9.67 12.04 -5.40
N LEU A 238 -10.46 11.99 -6.49
CA LEU A 238 -11.51 12.98 -6.77
C LEU A 238 -12.58 13.00 -5.65
N TYR A 239 -13.02 11.83 -5.20
CA TYR A 239 -13.98 11.72 -4.11
C TYR A 239 -13.43 12.32 -2.81
N VAL A 240 -12.21 11.97 -2.40
CA VAL A 240 -11.57 12.51 -1.18
C VAL A 240 -11.30 14.03 -1.30
N ALA A 241 -10.98 14.54 -2.49
CA ALA A 241 -10.71 15.97 -2.69
C ALA A 241 -11.96 16.84 -2.64
N THR A 242 -13.11 16.31 -3.11
CA THR A 242 -14.34 17.08 -3.29
C THR A 242 -15.42 16.79 -2.25
N GLY A 243 -15.36 15.64 -1.58
CA GLY A 243 -16.37 15.17 -0.62
C GLY A 243 -17.72 14.80 -1.26
N ARG A 244 -17.83 14.72 -2.60
CA ARG A 244 -19.10 14.49 -3.29
C ARG A 244 -19.23 13.05 -3.80
N ALA A 245 -20.19 12.30 -3.25
CA ALA A 245 -20.49 10.93 -3.68
C ALA A 245 -20.88 10.79 -5.17
N SER A 246 -21.31 11.88 -5.82
CA SER A 246 -21.56 11.93 -7.27
C SER A 246 -20.37 11.42 -8.10
N TRP A 247 -19.14 11.63 -7.63
CA TRP A 247 -17.93 11.15 -8.32
C TRP A 247 -17.80 9.64 -8.32
N LEU A 248 -18.26 8.96 -7.27
CA LEU A 248 -18.26 7.50 -7.21
C LEU A 248 -19.29 6.92 -8.19
N ILE A 249 -20.46 7.56 -8.31
CA ILE A 249 -21.52 7.16 -9.26
C ILE A 249 -21.05 7.38 -10.71
N ILE A 250 -20.50 8.56 -11.03
CA ILE A 250 -19.96 8.87 -12.36
C ILE A 250 -18.79 7.93 -12.69
N GLY A 251 -17.89 7.69 -11.73
CA GLY A 251 -16.78 6.76 -11.89
C GLY A 251 -17.23 5.32 -12.11
N PHE A 252 -18.22 4.84 -11.35
CA PHE A 252 -18.78 3.50 -11.53
C PHE A 252 -19.45 3.33 -12.90
N LEU A 253 -20.23 4.32 -13.35
CA LEU A 253 -20.86 4.28 -14.67
C LEU A 253 -19.81 4.32 -15.80
N ALA A 254 -18.80 5.17 -15.69
CA ALA A 254 -17.69 5.24 -16.65
C ALA A 254 -16.86 3.95 -16.66
N PHE A 255 -16.66 3.31 -15.49
CA PHE A 255 -16.01 2.01 -15.37
C PHE A 255 -16.84 0.90 -16.06
N ALA A 256 -18.15 0.82 -15.79
CA ALA A 256 -19.03 -0.17 -16.41
C ALA A 256 -19.05 -0.04 -17.94
N ILE A 257 -19.17 1.18 -18.46
CA ILE A 257 -19.08 1.47 -19.90
C ILE A 257 -17.69 1.07 -20.44
N GLY A 258 -16.62 1.41 -19.72
CA GLY A 258 -15.25 1.07 -20.08
C GLY A 258 -14.99 -0.44 -20.14
N CYS A 259 -15.53 -1.22 -19.20
CA CYS A 259 -15.43 -2.68 -19.19
C CYS A 259 -16.18 -3.33 -20.35
N VAL A 260 -17.43 -2.90 -20.61
CA VAL A 260 -18.21 -3.40 -21.76
C VAL A 260 -17.51 -3.06 -23.08
N ALA A 261 -17.07 -1.81 -23.24
CA ALA A 261 -16.31 -1.40 -24.42
C ALA A 261 -15.01 -2.21 -24.57
N ALA A 262 -14.24 -2.40 -23.49
CA ALA A 262 -12.99 -3.15 -23.54
C ALA A 262 -13.21 -4.64 -23.88
N ALA A 263 -14.25 -5.28 -23.35
CA ALA A 263 -14.59 -6.67 -23.65
C ALA A 263 -14.95 -6.90 -25.13
N HIS A 264 -15.58 -5.91 -25.78
CA HIS A 264 -15.91 -5.97 -27.21
C HIS A 264 -14.78 -5.49 -28.15
N LEU A 265 -13.96 -4.52 -27.72
CA LEU A 265 -12.89 -3.94 -28.55
C LEU A 265 -11.58 -4.74 -28.49
N PHE A 266 -11.36 -5.53 -27.44
CA PHE A 266 -10.10 -6.23 -27.21
C PHE A 266 -10.32 -7.71 -26.89
N ALA A 267 -9.95 -8.60 -27.82
CA ALA A 267 -10.15 -10.05 -27.69
C ALA A 267 -9.57 -10.64 -26.39
N HIS A 268 -8.38 -10.19 -25.95
CA HIS A 268 -7.76 -10.64 -24.70
C HIS A 268 -8.58 -10.32 -23.44
N VAL A 269 -9.45 -9.31 -23.51
CA VAL A 269 -10.37 -8.93 -22.44
C VAL A 269 -11.62 -9.79 -22.48
N GLY A 270 -12.18 -9.99 -23.69
CA GLY A 270 -13.28 -10.92 -23.93
C GLY A 270 -12.96 -12.33 -23.40
N TYR A 271 -11.76 -12.85 -23.69
CA TYR A 271 -11.32 -14.15 -23.16
C TYR A 271 -11.27 -14.19 -21.63
N ARG A 272 -10.78 -13.13 -20.96
CA ARG A 272 -10.75 -13.05 -19.49
C ARG A 272 -12.14 -12.94 -18.86
N VAL A 273 -13.11 -12.35 -19.55
CA VAL A 273 -14.51 -12.29 -19.12
C VAL A 273 -15.20 -13.65 -19.32
N ASP A 274 -14.97 -14.32 -20.44
CA ASP A 274 -15.54 -15.64 -20.73
C ASP A 274 -14.97 -16.71 -19.76
N ALA A 275 -13.65 -16.72 -19.56
CA ALA A 275 -12.97 -17.55 -18.55
C ALA A 275 -13.39 -17.25 -17.10
N TRP A 276 -14.00 -16.09 -16.83
CA TRP A 276 -14.55 -15.73 -15.51
C TRP A 276 -16.02 -16.15 -15.36
N LEU A 277 -16.83 -16.04 -16.41
CA LEU A 277 -18.24 -16.45 -16.41
C LEU A 277 -18.41 -17.98 -16.48
N HIS A 278 -17.55 -18.65 -17.26
CA HIS A 278 -17.64 -20.08 -17.55
C HIS A 278 -16.31 -20.82 -17.24
N PRO A 279 -15.72 -20.67 -16.05
CA PRO A 279 -14.37 -21.16 -15.75
C PRO A 279 -14.24 -22.68 -15.89
N PHE A 280 -15.30 -23.44 -15.61
CA PHE A 280 -15.28 -24.91 -15.62
C PHE A 280 -15.79 -25.54 -16.93
N ASP A 281 -16.14 -24.75 -17.94
CA ASP A 281 -16.49 -25.28 -19.25
C ASP A 281 -15.25 -25.91 -19.90
N SER A 282 -15.37 -27.15 -20.40
CA SER A 282 -14.26 -27.88 -21.02
C SER A 282 -13.69 -27.20 -22.28
N GLU A 283 -14.52 -26.49 -23.05
CA GLU A 283 -14.06 -25.75 -24.23
C GLU A 283 -13.26 -24.52 -23.85
N ILE A 284 -13.60 -23.87 -22.73
CA ILE A 284 -12.94 -22.66 -22.23
C ILE A 284 -11.71 -23.02 -21.40
N TYR A 285 -11.75 -24.09 -20.61
CA TYR A 285 -10.61 -24.58 -19.84
C TYR A 285 -9.40 -24.91 -20.72
N ASN A 286 -9.64 -25.61 -21.84
CA ASN A 286 -8.60 -26.02 -22.79
C ASN A 286 -8.32 -24.98 -23.90
N ARG A 287 -9.00 -23.83 -23.91
CA ARG A 287 -8.84 -22.82 -24.97
C ARG A 287 -7.44 -22.22 -24.97
N TYR A 288 -6.83 -22.11 -26.14
CA TYR A 288 -5.60 -21.35 -26.33
C TYR A 288 -5.70 -20.42 -27.56
N PRO A 289 -5.40 -19.12 -27.44
CA PRO A 289 -5.09 -18.39 -26.20
C PRO A 289 -6.35 -18.15 -25.34
N GLY A 290 -6.14 -17.80 -24.06
CA GLY A 290 -7.18 -17.20 -23.21
C GLY A 290 -8.11 -18.17 -22.46
N GLY A 291 -7.74 -19.43 -22.30
CA GLY A 291 -8.52 -20.39 -21.51
C GLY A 291 -8.46 -20.19 -20.00
N SER A 292 -9.40 -20.84 -19.28
CA SER A 292 -9.57 -20.73 -17.83
C SER A 292 -8.69 -21.68 -17.01
N SER A 293 -7.88 -22.53 -17.62
CA SER A 293 -7.05 -23.52 -16.92
C SER A 293 -6.19 -22.93 -15.80
N GLN A 294 -5.57 -21.76 -16.02
CA GLN A 294 -4.77 -21.07 -15.00
C GLN A 294 -5.59 -20.71 -13.75
N ILE A 295 -6.77 -20.10 -13.93
CA ILE A 295 -7.60 -19.67 -12.79
C ILE A 295 -8.23 -20.86 -12.05
N VAL A 296 -8.64 -21.89 -12.79
CA VAL A 296 -9.20 -23.12 -12.22
C VAL A 296 -8.16 -23.91 -11.43
N GLN A 297 -6.92 -24.01 -11.90
CA GLN A 297 -5.85 -24.68 -11.15
C GLN A 297 -5.53 -23.96 -9.84
N GLY A 298 -5.48 -22.62 -9.84
CA GLY A 298 -5.36 -21.84 -8.60
C GLY A 298 -6.53 -22.05 -7.64
N LEU A 299 -7.76 -22.20 -8.17
CA LEU A 299 -8.94 -22.49 -7.36
C LEU A 299 -8.94 -23.92 -6.80
N PHE A 300 -8.39 -24.90 -7.52
CA PHE A 300 -8.15 -26.25 -7.01
C PHE A 300 -7.08 -26.27 -5.90
N GLY A 301 -6.00 -25.51 -6.02
CA GLY A 301 -5.01 -25.33 -4.95
C GLY A 301 -5.64 -24.73 -3.68
N LEU A 302 -6.44 -23.67 -3.83
CA LEU A 302 -7.23 -23.10 -2.72
C LEU A 302 -8.18 -24.12 -2.07
N ALA A 303 -8.82 -25.00 -2.88
CA ALA A 303 -9.69 -26.03 -2.37
C ALA A 303 -8.92 -27.14 -1.62
N ALA A 304 -7.76 -27.55 -2.13
CA ALA A 304 -6.90 -28.56 -1.52
C ALA A 304 -6.37 -28.16 -0.14
N GLY A 305 -6.10 -26.86 0.07
CA GLY A 305 -5.65 -26.35 1.38
C GLY A 305 -6.72 -26.36 2.48
N GLY A 306 -8.01 -26.40 2.14
CA GLY A 306 -9.09 -26.43 3.13
C GLY A 306 -8.97 -25.34 4.21
N LEU A 307 -9.19 -25.71 5.48
CA LEU A 307 -9.15 -24.75 6.60
C LEU A 307 -7.72 -24.41 7.07
N PHE A 308 -6.84 -25.40 7.17
CA PHE A 308 -5.54 -25.29 7.85
C PHE A 308 -4.31 -25.41 6.93
N GLY A 309 -4.52 -25.71 5.65
CA GLY A 309 -3.49 -25.96 4.65
C GLY A 309 -3.18 -27.44 4.52
N THR A 310 -2.56 -27.81 3.41
CA THR A 310 -1.89 -29.12 3.27
C THR A 310 -0.69 -29.25 4.22
N GLY A 311 -0.12 -28.11 4.63
CA GLY A 311 1.14 -28.02 5.37
C GLY A 311 2.24 -27.38 4.52
N LEU A 312 3.10 -26.58 5.15
CA LEU A 312 4.20 -25.90 4.48
C LEU A 312 5.20 -26.91 3.89
N GLY A 313 5.33 -26.92 2.56
CA GLY A 313 6.15 -27.89 1.81
C GLY A 313 5.47 -29.24 1.54
N GLU A 314 4.21 -29.44 1.90
CA GLU A 314 3.43 -30.67 1.65
C GLU A 314 2.36 -30.47 0.55
N GLY A 315 2.15 -29.24 0.06
CA GLY A 315 1.30 -28.96 -1.10
C GLY A 315 2.05 -29.13 -2.43
N HIS A 316 1.35 -28.89 -3.54
CA HIS A 316 1.89 -28.85 -4.90
C HIS A 316 1.59 -27.52 -5.62
N PRO A 317 1.83 -26.35 -5.00
CA PRO A 317 1.52 -25.04 -5.60
C PRO A 317 2.20 -24.79 -6.95
N ALA A 318 3.29 -25.50 -7.29
CA ALA A 318 3.95 -25.37 -8.58
C ALA A 318 3.10 -25.84 -9.77
N ILE A 319 2.05 -26.64 -9.54
CA ILE A 319 1.07 -27.00 -10.58
C ILE A 319 0.35 -25.75 -11.11
N THR A 320 0.09 -24.76 -10.25
CA THR A 320 -0.63 -23.54 -10.65
C THR A 320 0.24 -22.62 -11.53
N PRO A 321 -0.19 -22.23 -12.74
CA PRO A 321 0.61 -21.37 -13.60
C PRO A 321 0.79 -19.98 -12.99
N LEU A 322 2.02 -19.47 -13.00
CA LEU A 322 2.41 -18.22 -12.32
C LEU A 322 2.23 -18.23 -10.79
N ALA A 323 2.34 -19.41 -10.15
CA ALA A 323 2.29 -19.61 -8.70
C ALA A 323 3.18 -18.66 -7.88
N ASN A 324 4.39 -18.33 -8.35
CA ASN A 324 5.30 -17.44 -7.61
C ASN A 324 5.01 -15.94 -7.83
N SER A 325 4.11 -15.58 -8.75
CA SER A 325 3.79 -14.20 -9.13
C SER A 325 2.30 -13.92 -8.95
N ASP A 326 1.50 -13.95 -10.01
CA ASP A 326 0.10 -13.55 -9.97
C ASP A 326 -0.77 -14.48 -9.10
N PHE A 327 -0.39 -15.76 -8.99
CA PHE A 327 -1.14 -16.79 -8.24
C PHE A 327 -0.56 -17.10 -6.85
N ILE A 328 0.36 -16.29 -6.32
CA ILE A 328 0.99 -16.56 -5.01
C ILE A 328 -0.01 -16.61 -3.85
N PHE A 329 -1.16 -15.94 -3.97
CA PHE A 329 -2.24 -16.05 -3.00
C PHE A 329 -2.92 -17.43 -3.02
N ALA A 330 -3.06 -18.05 -4.19
CA ALA A 330 -3.57 -19.41 -4.32
C ALA A 330 -2.57 -20.40 -3.71
N SER A 331 -1.29 -20.28 -4.05
CA SER A 331 -0.21 -21.10 -3.50
C SER A 331 -0.10 -21.00 -1.98
N ALA A 332 -0.26 -19.79 -1.42
CA ALA A 332 -0.29 -19.59 0.02
C ALA A 332 -1.55 -20.20 0.68
N GLY A 333 -2.70 -20.16 0.01
CA GLY A 333 -3.93 -20.78 0.52
C GLY A 333 -3.94 -22.31 0.41
N GLU A 334 -3.19 -22.90 -0.52
CA GLU A 334 -2.97 -24.34 -0.57
C GLU A 334 -2.18 -24.83 0.65
N GLU A 335 -1.00 -24.26 0.92
CA GLU A 335 -0.14 -24.76 2.00
C GLU A 335 -0.48 -24.24 3.41
N LEU A 336 -1.07 -23.04 3.53
CA LEU A 336 -1.42 -22.41 4.80
C LEU A 336 -2.95 -22.38 5.08
N GLY A 337 -3.76 -22.82 4.12
CA GLY A 337 -5.21 -22.91 4.24
C GLY A 337 -5.94 -21.58 4.34
N LEU A 338 -7.25 -21.68 4.54
CA LEU A 338 -8.14 -20.54 4.79
C LEU A 338 -7.66 -19.65 5.96
N VAL A 339 -7.17 -20.27 7.05
CA VAL A 339 -6.61 -19.53 8.21
C VAL A 339 -5.38 -18.71 7.81
N GLY A 340 -4.47 -19.28 7.02
CA GLY A 340 -3.28 -18.59 6.51
C GLY A 340 -3.61 -17.40 5.61
N VAL A 341 -4.52 -17.57 4.64
CA VAL A 341 -4.92 -16.45 3.78
C VAL A 341 -5.71 -15.37 4.52
N PHE A 342 -6.52 -15.71 5.52
CA PHE A 342 -7.11 -14.70 6.39
C PHE A 342 -6.07 -13.93 7.20
N ALA A 343 -5.02 -14.60 7.72
CA ALA A 343 -3.92 -13.91 8.41
C ALA A 343 -3.18 -12.95 7.46
N ILE A 344 -2.93 -13.35 6.21
CA ILE A 344 -2.36 -12.51 5.15
C ILE A 344 -3.26 -11.28 4.89
N LEU A 345 -4.57 -11.49 4.68
CA LEU A 345 -5.53 -10.39 4.46
C LEU A 345 -5.61 -9.44 5.66
N MET A 346 -5.50 -9.95 6.89
CA MET A 346 -5.45 -9.13 8.10
C MET A 346 -4.18 -8.26 8.17
N LEU A 347 -3.02 -8.74 7.69
CA LEU A 347 -1.82 -7.91 7.59
C LEU A 347 -2.00 -6.73 6.62
N TYR A 348 -2.63 -6.95 5.46
CA TYR A 348 -3.00 -5.84 4.57
C TYR A 348 -4.02 -4.91 5.21
N LEU A 349 -5.06 -5.45 5.87
CA LEU A 349 -6.07 -4.64 6.55
C LEU A 349 -5.46 -3.75 7.63
N LEU A 350 -4.46 -4.24 8.38
CA LEU A 350 -3.71 -3.45 9.36
C LEU A 350 -2.90 -2.31 8.70
N ILE A 351 -2.26 -2.57 7.56
CA ILE A 351 -1.56 -1.53 6.76
C ILE A 351 -2.55 -0.48 6.26
N ILE A 352 -3.69 -0.92 5.70
CA ILE A 352 -4.74 -0.06 5.15
C ILE A 352 -5.35 0.80 6.26
N ALA A 353 -5.75 0.20 7.38
CA ALA A 353 -6.30 0.91 8.52
C ALA A 353 -5.29 1.92 9.11
N ALA A 354 -4.03 1.53 9.28
CA ALA A 354 -2.97 2.45 9.74
C ALA A 354 -2.75 3.65 8.80
N GLY A 355 -2.84 3.42 7.50
CA GLY A 355 -2.75 4.45 6.47
C GLY A 355 -3.97 5.37 6.43
N MET A 356 -5.19 4.83 6.51
CA MET A 356 -6.43 5.62 6.56
C MET A 356 -6.53 6.43 7.85
N ILE A 357 -6.16 5.85 9.01
CA ILE A 357 -6.07 6.57 10.28
C ILE A 357 -5.05 7.72 10.18
N THR A 358 -3.92 7.49 9.49
CA THR A 358 -2.92 8.54 9.21
C THR A 358 -3.52 9.65 8.34
N ALA A 359 -4.24 9.32 7.28
CA ALA A 359 -4.91 10.28 6.40
C ALA A 359 -5.99 11.09 7.13
N MET A 360 -6.72 10.48 8.08
CA MET A 360 -7.71 11.18 8.90
C MET A 360 -7.08 12.13 9.93
N LYS A 361 -5.98 11.71 10.58
CA LYS A 361 -5.27 12.50 11.60
C LYS A 361 -4.53 13.71 11.04
N ILE A 362 -4.05 13.65 9.79
CA ILE A 362 -3.19 14.70 9.26
C ILE A 362 -3.97 15.99 8.97
N LYS A 363 -3.41 17.12 9.43
CA LYS A 363 -4.07 18.44 9.38
C LYS A 363 -4.01 19.10 8.01
N ASP A 364 -3.08 18.72 7.13
CA ASP A 364 -2.94 19.31 5.81
C ASP A 364 -3.59 18.46 4.71
N GLY A 365 -4.18 19.14 3.72
CA GLY A 365 -4.97 18.47 2.68
C GLY A 365 -4.15 17.69 1.66
N PHE A 366 -2.90 18.10 1.42
CA PHE A 366 -1.99 17.38 0.51
C PHE A 366 -1.64 16.00 1.07
N GLY A 367 -1.21 15.91 2.33
CA GLY A 367 -0.93 14.64 2.99
C GLY A 367 -2.16 13.76 3.16
N LYS A 368 -3.33 14.36 3.41
CA LYS A 368 -4.60 13.63 3.45
C LYS A 368 -4.88 12.95 2.11
N LEU A 369 -4.82 13.70 1.00
CA LEU A 369 -5.02 13.18 -0.35
C LEU A 369 -3.96 12.16 -0.76
N LEU A 370 -2.69 12.42 -0.43
CA LEU A 370 -1.60 11.52 -0.78
C LEU A 370 -1.68 10.20 -0.03
N ALA A 371 -1.88 10.23 1.30
CA ALA A 371 -2.01 9.02 2.10
C ALA A 371 -3.24 8.21 1.68
N SER A 372 -4.40 8.85 1.47
CA SER A 372 -5.59 8.13 0.99
C SER A 372 -5.39 7.53 -0.40
N GLY A 373 -4.75 8.26 -1.33
CA GLY A 373 -4.48 7.77 -2.68
C GLY A 373 -3.54 6.56 -2.70
N LEU A 374 -2.42 6.64 -1.98
CA LEU A 374 -1.46 5.53 -1.86
C LEU A 374 -2.09 4.29 -1.19
N VAL A 375 -2.81 4.49 -0.09
CA VAL A 375 -3.47 3.39 0.64
C VAL A 375 -4.58 2.76 -0.20
N PHE A 376 -5.42 3.58 -0.85
CA PHE A 376 -6.48 3.09 -1.73
C PHE A 376 -5.90 2.29 -2.89
N THR A 377 -4.84 2.78 -3.55
CA THR A 377 -4.18 2.08 -4.65
C THR A 377 -3.69 0.70 -4.23
N MET A 378 -3.03 0.59 -3.06
CA MET A 378 -2.58 -0.70 -2.53
C MET A 378 -3.75 -1.61 -2.13
N ALA A 379 -4.79 -1.07 -1.48
CA ALA A 379 -5.98 -1.82 -1.09
C ALA A 379 -6.74 -2.36 -2.30
N PHE A 380 -6.88 -1.54 -3.33
CA PHE A 380 -7.53 -1.89 -4.59
C PHE A 380 -6.70 -2.90 -5.38
N GLN A 381 -5.36 -2.78 -5.41
CA GLN A 381 -4.47 -3.80 -5.99
C GLN A 381 -4.65 -5.16 -5.31
N VAL A 382 -4.68 -5.22 -3.96
CA VAL A 382 -4.95 -6.46 -3.20
C VAL A 382 -6.34 -7.02 -3.53
N PHE A 383 -7.38 -6.16 -3.55
CA PHE A 383 -8.74 -6.57 -3.95
C PHE A 383 -8.78 -7.16 -5.37
N THR A 384 -8.11 -6.54 -6.34
CA THR A 384 -8.13 -7.02 -7.73
C THR A 384 -7.39 -8.33 -7.95
N VAL A 385 -6.34 -8.61 -7.16
CA VAL A 385 -5.61 -9.88 -7.22
C VAL A 385 -6.43 -10.99 -6.57
N VAL A 386 -6.83 -10.78 -5.31
CA VAL A 386 -7.58 -11.77 -4.53
C VAL A 386 -8.93 -12.05 -5.18
N GLY A 387 -9.68 -11.01 -5.56
CA GLY A 387 -10.97 -11.14 -6.24
C GLY A 387 -10.86 -11.72 -7.65
N GLY A 388 -9.73 -11.52 -8.33
CA GLY A 388 -9.43 -12.18 -9.61
C GLY A 388 -9.25 -13.69 -9.45
N ILE A 389 -8.51 -14.13 -8.43
CA ILE A 389 -8.27 -15.56 -8.15
C ILE A 389 -9.54 -16.26 -7.64
N THR A 390 -10.35 -15.57 -6.83
CA THR A 390 -11.58 -16.14 -6.23
C THR A 390 -12.84 -15.96 -7.09
N LEU A 391 -12.70 -15.59 -8.37
CA LEU A 391 -13.81 -15.37 -9.33
C LEU A 391 -14.82 -14.27 -8.91
N VAL A 392 -14.48 -13.39 -7.97
CA VAL A 392 -15.30 -12.22 -7.62
C VAL A 392 -15.28 -11.17 -8.74
N ILE A 393 -14.16 -11.08 -9.47
CA ILE A 393 -14.00 -10.28 -10.69
C ILE A 393 -13.16 -11.06 -11.72
N PRO A 394 -13.13 -10.64 -13.00
CA PRO A 394 -12.21 -11.21 -13.99
C PRO A 394 -10.74 -11.08 -13.59
N LEU A 395 -9.92 -12.07 -13.99
CA LEU A 395 -8.48 -12.09 -13.70
C LEU A 395 -7.76 -10.88 -14.30
N THR A 396 -7.13 -10.06 -13.45
CA THR A 396 -6.45 -8.81 -13.87
C THR A 396 -4.98 -8.99 -14.22
N GLY A 397 -4.29 -9.99 -13.66
CA GLY A 397 -2.84 -10.19 -13.88
C GLY A 397 -2.00 -9.11 -13.22
N LEU A 398 -2.32 -8.76 -11.97
CA LEU A 398 -1.57 -7.81 -11.16
C LEU A 398 -0.73 -8.54 -10.12
N THR A 399 0.46 -8.03 -9.86
CA THR A 399 1.36 -8.56 -8.83
C THR A 399 0.82 -8.25 -7.43
N MET A 400 0.81 -9.23 -6.53
CA MET A 400 0.40 -9.04 -5.13
C MET A 400 1.45 -8.22 -4.35
N PRO A 401 1.10 -7.04 -3.78
CA PRO A 401 2.09 -6.16 -3.14
C PRO A 401 2.90 -6.84 -2.04
N TYR A 402 4.22 -6.63 -1.99
CA TYR A 402 5.16 -7.23 -1.03
C TYR A 402 5.35 -8.75 -1.10
N MET A 403 4.35 -9.53 -1.53
CA MET A 403 4.43 -11.00 -1.57
C MET A 403 4.97 -11.57 -2.88
N ALA A 404 4.36 -11.20 -4.01
CA ALA A 404 4.61 -11.84 -5.30
C ALA A 404 6.00 -11.52 -5.88
N ALA A 405 6.54 -12.45 -6.67
CA ALA A 405 7.78 -12.27 -7.40
C ALA A 405 7.67 -11.10 -8.39
N GLY A 406 8.51 -10.07 -8.22
CA GLY A 406 8.42 -8.86 -9.03
C GLY A 406 9.24 -7.71 -8.46
N GLY A 407 10.49 -7.58 -8.91
CA GLY A 407 11.44 -6.61 -8.34
C GLY A 407 10.98 -5.15 -8.38
N SER A 408 10.40 -4.70 -9.50
CA SER A 408 9.86 -3.34 -9.63
C SER A 408 8.67 -3.10 -8.69
N SER A 409 7.74 -4.06 -8.63
CA SER A 409 6.59 -3.99 -7.73
C SER A 409 7.02 -3.98 -6.26
N LEU A 410 7.98 -4.82 -5.88
CA LEU A 410 8.52 -4.87 -4.52
C LEU A 410 9.12 -3.52 -4.11
N ILE A 411 10.02 -2.94 -4.92
CA ILE A 411 10.63 -1.64 -4.63
C ILE A 411 9.57 -0.54 -4.55
N ALA A 412 8.65 -0.47 -5.52
CA ALA A 412 7.62 0.56 -5.55
C ALA A 412 6.69 0.50 -4.33
N ASN A 413 6.27 -0.71 -3.93
CA ASN A 413 5.43 -0.90 -2.74
C ASN A 413 6.21 -0.63 -1.44
N TYR A 414 7.51 -0.95 -1.36
CA TYR A 414 8.36 -0.54 -0.23
C TYR A 414 8.50 0.99 -0.12
N ILE A 415 8.69 1.69 -1.24
CA ILE A 415 8.66 3.16 -1.29
C ILE A 415 7.31 3.71 -0.81
N LEU A 416 6.20 3.10 -1.22
CA LEU A 416 4.85 3.43 -0.75
C LEU A 416 4.73 3.30 0.77
N ALA A 417 5.16 2.16 1.34
CA ALA A 417 5.17 1.94 2.78
C ALA A 417 6.03 2.97 3.54
N ALA A 418 7.23 3.28 3.03
CA ALA A 418 8.12 4.29 3.61
C ALA A 418 7.46 5.69 3.61
N LEU A 419 6.80 6.07 2.51
CA LEU A 419 6.08 7.33 2.41
C LEU A 419 4.90 7.40 3.40
N LEU A 420 4.12 6.32 3.56
CA LEU A 420 3.06 6.27 4.57
C LEU A 420 3.61 6.43 5.99
N ILE A 421 4.76 5.84 6.31
CA ILE A 421 5.44 6.00 7.61
C ILE A 421 5.90 7.45 7.82
N ILE A 422 6.45 8.11 6.79
CA ILE A 422 6.88 9.52 6.84
C ILE A 422 5.68 10.45 7.04
N ILE A 423 4.57 10.22 6.32
CA ILE A 423 3.32 10.99 6.49
C ILE A 423 2.74 10.75 7.89
N SER A 424 2.78 9.51 8.39
CA SER A 424 2.34 9.14 9.74
C SER A 424 3.18 9.82 10.83
N ASN A 425 4.49 9.97 10.61
CA ASN A 425 5.39 10.71 11.50
C ASN A 425 5.00 12.20 11.58
N ALA A 426 4.58 12.81 10.47
CA ALA A 426 4.03 14.16 10.47
C ALA A 426 2.66 14.25 11.17
N ALA A 427 1.78 13.28 10.96
CA ALA A 427 0.43 13.24 11.53
C ALA A 427 0.42 13.05 13.07
N ASN A 428 1.34 12.23 13.60
CA ASN A 428 1.43 11.94 15.04
C ASN A 428 2.41 12.84 15.80
N LYS A 429 3.08 13.79 15.13
CA LYS A 429 4.04 14.70 15.79
C LYS A 429 3.29 15.60 16.78
N PRO A 430 3.72 15.70 18.06
CA PRO A 430 3.11 16.64 19.00
C PRO A 430 3.27 18.07 18.49
N GLN A 431 2.25 18.89 18.75
CA GLN A 431 2.30 20.32 18.46
C GLN A 431 3.27 20.99 19.43
N ASN A 432 4.03 22.00 18.98
CA ASN A 432 4.82 22.81 19.90
C ASN A 432 3.85 23.65 20.75
N ASP A 433 3.91 23.51 22.08
CA ASP A 433 2.99 24.19 23.01
C ASP A 433 2.96 25.72 22.82
N LEU A 434 4.09 26.31 22.41
CA LEU A 434 4.23 27.73 22.06
C LEU A 434 3.32 28.22 20.92
N MET A 435 2.70 27.32 20.15
CA MET A 435 1.73 27.64 19.10
C MET A 435 0.32 27.13 19.38
N THR A 436 0.08 26.50 20.54
CA THR A 436 -1.26 26.12 20.98
C THR A 436 -2.08 27.37 21.26
N ASP A 437 -3.35 27.39 20.86
CA ASP A 437 -4.20 28.57 21.02
C ASP A 437 -4.41 28.93 22.50
N THR A 438 -4.34 27.96 23.41
CA THR A 438 -4.25 28.17 24.87
C THR A 438 -3.05 29.05 25.25
N PHE A 439 -1.84 28.71 24.78
CA PHE A 439 -0.64 29.50 25.07
C PHE A 439 -0.68 30.89 24.40
N ARG A 440 -1.30 31.00 23.22
CA ARG A 440 -1.54 32.31 22.59
C ARG A 440 -2.50 33.16 23.40
N MET A 441 -3.62 32.59 23.88
CA MET A 441 -4.57 33.27 24.74
C MET A 441 -3.92 33.68 26.07
N GLU A 442 -3.14 32.80 26.68
CA GLU A 442 -2.39 33.07 27.91
C GLU A 442 -1.34 34.18 27.71
N ALA A 443 -0.58 34.15 26.62
CA ALA A 443 0.38 35.20 26.26
C ALA A 443 -0.32 36.54 25.98
N VAL A 444 -1.46 36.53 25.28
CA VAL A 444 -2.29 37.74 25.06
C VAL A 444 -2.84 38.28 26.39
N HIS A 445 -3.26 37.41 27.31
CA HIS A 445 -3.72 37.79 28.64
C HIS A 445 -2.58 38.36 29.51
N ALA A 446 -1.39 37.76 29.48
CA ALA A 446 -0.18 38.24 30.14
C ALA A 446 0.32 39.59 29.59
N LEU A 447 0.18 39.83 28.28
CA LEU A 447 0.49 41.13 27.66
C LEU A 447 -0.59 42.19 27.99
N SER A 448 -1.85 41.79 28.02
CA SER A 448 -2.98 42.68 28.34
C SER A 448 -2.94 43.15 29.80
N SER A 449 -2.57 42.27 30.73
CA SER A 449 -2.40 42.60 32.15
C SER A 449 -1.14 43.44 32.45
N ARG A 450 -0.13 43.45 31.57
CA ARG A 450 1.04 44.35 31.67
C ARG A 450 0.73 45.81 31.31
N LYS A 451 -0.10 46.07 30.29
CA LYS A 451 -0.47 47.42 29.85
C LYS A 451 -0.96 48.37 30.97
N PRO A 452 -1.90 48.00 31.87
CA PRO A 452 -2.35 48.89 32.94
C PRO A 452 -1.27 49.15 34.01
N ARG A 453 -0.39 48.18 34.27
CA ARG A 453 0.74 48.34 35.21
C ARG A 453 1.76 49.36 34.70
N GLN A 454 2.09 49.30 33.40
CA GLN A 454 3.01 50.23 32.76
C GLN A 454 2.43 51.65 32.67
N ARG A 455 1.11 51.78 32.42
CA ARG A 455 0.39 53.06 32.49
C ARG A 455 0.43 53.70 33.89
N LYS A 456 0.23 52.91 34.96
CA LYS A 456 0.35 53.42 36.35
C LYS A 456 1.78 53.82 36.71
N ALA A 457 2.79 53.04 36.30
CA ALA A 457 4.20 53.37 36.52
C ALA A 457 4.61 54.67 35.77
N SER A 458 4.18 54.82 34.50
CA SER A 458 4.45 56.03 33.72
C SER A 458 3.69 57.25 34.24
N GLY A 459 2.45 57.08 34.72
CA GLY A 459 1.66 58.18 35.28
C GLY A 459 2.24 58.76 36.57
N ASN A 460 2.76 57.90 37.46
CA ASN A 460 3.46 58.35 38.67
C ASN A 460 4.80 59.03 38.35
N ALA A 461 5.50 58.62 37.29
CA ALA A 461 6.74 59.27 36.85
C ALA A 461 6.54 60.70 36.31
N THR A 462 5.33 61.12 35.96
CA THR A 462 5.01 62.47 35.47
C THR A 462 4.51 63.42 36.57
N GLN A 463 4.32 62.96 37.82
CA GLN A 463 3.77 63.80 38.91
C GLN A 463 4.81 64.40 39.87
N VAL A 464 6.10 64.14 39.69
CA VAL A 464 7.17 64.70 40.54
C VAL A 464 8.08 65.64 39.73
N THR A 465 7.54 66.79 39.32
CA THR A 465 8.31 68.03 39.06
C THR A 465 7.37 69.22 38.81
N LYS A 466 6.99 69.95 39.87
CA LYS A 466 6.46 71.32 39.76
C LYS A 466 7.63 72.30 39.85
N PRO A 467 7.88 73.16 38.84
CA PRO A 467 8.85 74.24 38.98
C PRO A 467 8.28 75.37 39.85
N ARG A 468 9.09 75.91 40.76
CA ARG A 468 8.77 77.10 41.55
C ARG A 468 9.88 78.13 41.33
N GLY A 469 9.62 79.14 40.50
CA GLY A 469 10.43 80.36 40.45
C GLY A 469 10.19 81.23 41.69
N ASN A 470 11.03 82.23 42.02
CA ASN A 470 12.23 82.77 41.38
C ASN A 470 13.24 83.15 42.47
N ARG A 471 14.56 83.15 42.18
CA ARG A 471 15.45 84.27 42.58
C ARG A 471 16.76 84.32 41.78
N GLU A 472 17.33 85.52 41.76
CA GLU A 472 18.42 86.12 40.99
C GLU A 472 19.78 85.38 40.83
N GLU A 473 20.42 85.67 39.67
CA GLU A 473 21.85 85.91 39.41
C GLU A 473 22.94 84.79 39.31
N GLU A 474 23.93 85.14 38.46
CA GLU A 474 25.11 84.49 37.84
C GLU A 474 26.19 83.78 38.73
N PRO A 475 27.30 83.21 38.17
CA PRO A 475 27.56 82.64 36.83
C PRO A 475 28.26 81.23 36.85
N ARG A 476 28.58 80.70 35.65
CA ARG A 476 29.31 79.44 35.33
C ARG A 476 30.81 79.48 35.74
N PRO A 477 31.58 78.35 35.87
CA PRO A 477 31.89 77.45 34.73
C PRO A 477 32.29 75.96 34.98
N ARG A 478 32.09 75.10 33.94
CA ARG A 478 32.85 73.85 33.58
C ARG A 478 32.93 72.72 34.65
N THR A 479 33.16 71.41 34.38
CA THR A 479 33.64 70.69 33.18
C THR A 479 33.21 69.20 33.21
N SER A 480 32.89 68.62 32.05
CA SER A 480 33.25 67.26 31.55
C SER A 480 33.05 65.94 32.33
N GLN A 481 32.77 64.89 31.52
CA GLN A 481 33.14 63.47 31.65
C GLN A 481 32.27 62.49 32.48
N LEU A 482 31.65 61.55 31.75
CA LEU A 482 31.44 60.16 32.18
C LEU A 482 32.80 59.45 32.30
N PRO A 483 32.90 58.38 33.12
CA PRO A 483 33.20 57.10 32.47
C PRO A 483 32.43 55.88 33.01
N VAL A 484 32.57 54.80 32.25
CA VAL A 484 32.06 53.44 32.43
C VAL A 484 32.95 52.63 33.39
N THR A 485 32.35 51.77 34.24
CA THR A 485 32.81 50.42 34.68
C THR A 485 31.69 49.81 35.54
N SER A 486 31.13 48.61 35.37
CA SER A 486 31.58 47.24 35.01
C SER A 486 31.80 46.34 36.24
N ALA A 487 31.31 45.09 36.14
CA ALA A 487 31.47 43.97 37.08
C ALA A 487 30.69 44.02 38.42
N ALA A 488 30.24 42.91 39.02
CA ALA A 488 29.91 41.58 38.50
C ALA A 488 29.18 40.74 39.60
N VAL A 489 28.86 39.47 39.27
CA VAL A 489 29.00 38.30 40.19
C VAL A 489 27.83 37.88 41.13
N GLN A 490 27.38 36.64 40.87
CA GLN A 490 26.91 35.55 41.76
C GLN A 490 25.48 35.44 42.38
N GLN A 491 24.78 34.40 41.87
CA GLN A 491 24.25 33.19 42.57
C GLN A 491 22.96 33.17 43.40
N SER A 492 22.17 32.12 43.10
CA SER A 492 21.35 31.26 43.99
C SER A 492 20.16 31.92 44.70
N ALA A 493 18.98 31.30 44.86
CA ALA A 493 18.68 29.88 45.04
C ALA A 493 17.22 29.55 44.65
N ALA A 494 16.88 28.26 44.65
CA ALA A 494 15.53 27.77 44.40
C ALA A 494 14.67 27.68 45.68
N VAL A 495 13.35 27.84 45.54
CA VAL A 495 12.37 27.25 46.47
C VAL A 495 11.19 26.69 45.68
N SER A 496 10.86 25.44 45.96
CA SER A 496 9.71 24.69 45.44
C SER A 496 8.72 24.41 46.56
N ALA A 497 7.41 24.60 46.34
CA ALA A 497 6.36 23.94 47.14
C ALA A 497 4.97 23.98 46.48
N SER A 498 4.24 22.88 46.65
CA SER A 498 2.80 22.64 46.46
C SER A 498 2.51 21.36 47.29
N PRO A 499 1.27 20.97 47.67
CA PRO A 499 -0.04 21.59 47.44
C PRO A 499 -0.86 21.82 48.74
N ALA A 500 -2.09 22.32 48.61
CA ALA A 500 -3.16 22.10 49.59
C ALA A 500 -4.52 22.02 48.86
N GLN A 501 -5.38 21.10 49.31
CA GLN A 501 -6.77 20.95 48.87
C GLN A 501 -7.69 21.81 49.75
N ASP A 502 -8.85 22.22 49.23
CA ASP A 502 -10.07 22.25 50.03
C ASP A 502 -11.31 22.03 49.16
N ASP A 503 -12.39 21.58 49.78
CA ASP A 503 -13.50 20.85 49.13
C ASP A 503 -14.86 21.59 49.22
N SER A 504 -15.93 20.95 48.69
CA SER A 504 -17.37 21.20 48.98
C SER A 504 -18.20 22.23 48.17
N ALA A 505 -18.76 21.72 47.06
CA ALA A 505 -20.20 21.65 46.71
C ALA A 505 -21.21 22.81 46.95
N THR A 506 -21.99 23.16 45.92
CA THR A 506 -23.47 23.27 45.98
C THR A 506 -24.17 22.97 44.63
N GLN A 507 -24.95 21.90 44.68
CA GLN A 507 -26.07 21.32 43.91
C GLN A 507 -26.97 22.14 42.91
N VAL A 508 -27.76 21.33 42.15
CA VAL A 508 -29.14 21.50 41.57
C VAL A 508 -29.35 21.77 40.05
N VAL A 509 -30.28 20.95 39.50
CA VAL A 509 -31.17 21.06 38.31
C VAL A 509 -30.78 20.33 37.01
N SER A 510 -31.57 19.29 36.71
CA SER A 510 -31.84 18.73 35.37
C SER A 510 -33.36 18.76 35.13
N PRO A 511 -33.82 18.72 33.86
CA PRO A 511 -34.95 17.84 33.55
C PRO A 511 -34.88 17.14 32.18
N GLN A 512 -34.86 15.80 32.23
CA GLN A 512 -35.77 14.81 31.59
C GLN A 512 -36.17 14.88 30.07
N PRO A 513 -36.62 13.75 29.47
CA PRO A 513 -36.46 13.45 28.04
C PRO A 513 -37.75 13.48 27.19
N ILE A 514 -37.63 13.21 25.89
CA ILE A 514 -38.75 12.97 24.96
C ILE A 514 -38.74 11.51 24.44
N VAL A 515 -39.95 10.99 24.24
CA VAL A 515 -40.34 9.58 24.06
C VAL A 515 -40.41 9.16 22.59
N ALA A 516 -40.21 7.86 22.32
CA ALA A 516 -40.57 7.20 21.06
C ALA A 516 -41.77 6.24 21.26
N PRO A 517 -42.68 6.06 20.28
CA PRO A 517 -43.71 5.02 20.30
C PRO A 517 -43.37 3.78 19.43
N GLN A 518 -44.21 2.75 19.56
CA GLN A 518 -43.91 1.33 19.29
C GLN A 518 -44.35 0.78 17.91
N GLN A 519 -44.04 -0.50 17.71
CA GLN A 519 -44.35 -1.38 16.59
C GLN A 519 -45.85 -1.72 16.41
N THR A 520 -46.23 -2.08 15.18
CA THR A 520 -47.31 -3.00 14.81
C THR A 520 -46.90 -3.68 13.48
N SER A 521 -46.53 -4.96 13.49
CA SER A 521 -47.35 -6.15 13.11
C SER A 521 -47.64 -6.31 11.61
N GLU A 522 -47.17 -7.42 11.04
CA GLU A 522 -47.42 -7.97 9.68
C GLU A 522 -48.91 -8.44 9.48
N PRO A 523 -49.36 -9.19 8.42
CA PRO A 523 -48.66 -9.83 7.28
C PRO A 523 -49.40 -9.90 5.90
N VAL A 524 -48.85 -10.73 5.00
CA VAL A 524 -49.51 -11.57 3.95
C VAL A 524 -49.49 -11.14 2.46
N SER A 525 -48.82 -11.98 1.64
CA SER A 525 -49.02 -12.24 0.18
C SER A 525 -48.77 -11.08 -0.82
N ASN A 526 -48.31 -11.32 -2.07
CA ASN A 526 -48.76 -12.39 -2.95
C ASN A 526 -47.77 -12.74 -4.09
N THR A 527 -48.00 -13.90 -4.69
CA THR A 527 -47.23 -14.54 -5.77
C THR A 527 -47.62 -14.01 -7.16
N ARG A 528 -46.92 -14.48 -8.22
CA ARG A 528 -47.19 -14.36 -9.68
C ARG A 528 -46.56 -13.14 -10.38
N ASN A 529 -46.14 -13.23 -11.65
CA ASN A 529 -45.95 -14.39 -12.53
C ASN A 529 -44.92 -14.07 -13.64
N ILE A 530 -44.23 -15.10 -14.10
CA ILE A 530 -43.54 -15.16 -15.39
C ILE A 530 -44.59 -15.33 -16.50
N PRO A 531 -44.32 -14.85 -17.73
CA PRO A 531 -44.51 -15.72 -18.90
C PRO A 531 -43.25 -15.85 -19.76
N VAL A 532 -42.85 -17.10 -20.02
CA VAL A 532 -41.94 -17.51 -21.09
C VAL A 532 -42.78 -17.85 -22.32
N SER A 533 -42.22 -17.71 -23.54
CA SER A 533 -42.42 -18.57 -24.75
C SER A 533 -42.54 -17.77 -26.05
N PRO A 534 -42.29 -18.36 -27.24
CA PRO A 534 -41.29 -19.42 -27.56
C PRO A 534 -40.59 -19.18 -28.94
N GLN A 535 -39.71 -20.12 -29.36
CA GLN A 535 -39.48 -20.68 -30.73
C GLN A 535 -39.53 -19.71 -31.97
N GLN A 536 -38.70 -19.78 -33.02
CA GLN A 536 -38.02 -20.86 -33.76
C GLN A 536 -37.14 -20.17 -34.87
N ALA A 537 -36.37 -20.76 -35.80
CA ALA A 537 -35.98 -22.14 -36.17
C ALA A 537 -34.63 -22.10 -36.96
N THR A 538 -34.02 -23.27 -37.19
CA THR A 538 -33.12 -23.57 -38.33
C THR A 538 -33.92 -24.32 -39.42
N PRO A 539 -33.49 -24.41 -40.71
CA PRO A 539 -32.63 -25.54 -41.16
C PRO A 539 -31.77 -25.31 -42.45
N SER A 540 -31.16 -26.41 -42.94
CA SER A 540 -30.34 -26.65 -44.16
C SER A 540 -28.88 -26.16 -44.12
N ALA A 541 -27.80 -26.94 -44.35
CA ALA A 541 -27.51 -28.26 -44.99
C ALA A 541 -26.95 -28.19 -46.45
N GLY A 542 -25.88 -28.97 -46.68
CA GLY A 542 -25.00 -29.01 -47.88
C GLY A 542 -23.53 -28.81 -47.44
N GLU A 543 -22.67 -29.84 -47.40
CA GLU A 543 -21.85 -30.37 -48.53
C GLU A 543 -20.79 -29.33 -49.00
N GLU A 544 -19.46 -29.59 -49.08
CA GLU A 544 -18.68 -30.84 -49.04
C GLU A 544 -17.23 -30.61 -48.49
N THR A 545 -16.59 -31.74 -48.17
CA THR A 545 -15.17 -32.08 -47.93
C THR A 545 -14.06 -31.15 -48.51
N GLU A 546 -13.08 -30.75 -47.68
CA GLU A 546 -11.63 -30.98 -47.95
C GLU A 546 -10.72 -30.75 -46.72
N ALA A 547 -9.46 -31.20 -46.81
CA ALA A 547 -8.62 -31.50 -45.65
C ALA A 547 -7.66 -30.38 -45.20
N MET A 548 -7.43 -30.26 -43.88
CA MET A 548 -6.12 -29.94 -43.31
C MET A 548 -6.03 -30.30 -41.82
N ALA A 549 -5.03 -31.11 -41.45
CA ALA A 549 -4.76 -31.48 -40.06
C ALA A 549 -3.82 -30.45 -39.39
N PRO A 550 -4.11 -29.98 -38.16
CA PRO A 550 -3.19 -29.11 -37.43
C PRO A 550 -2.06 -29.92 -36.75
N LEU A 551 -0.83 -29.44 -36.90
CA LEU A 551 0.37 -29.99 -36.26
C LEU A 551 0.32 -29.79 -34.74
N ASN A 552 0.40 -30.89 -33.99
CA ASN A 552 0.54 -30.89 -32.54
C ASN A 552 2.04 -30.96 -32.16
N PRO A 553 2.60 -30.01 -31.39
CA PRO A 553 3.99 -30.12 -30.91
C PRO A 553 4.08 -31.16 -29.79
N SER A 554 4.74 -32.28 -30.09
CA SER A 554 4.83 -33.45 -29.22
C SER A 554 5.43 -33.16 -27.83
N VAL A 555 4.74 -33.65 -26.80
CA VAL A 555 5.30 -33.80 -25.45
C VAL A 555 6.46 -34.82 -25.48
N PRO A 556 7.65 -34.53 -24.93
CA PRO A 556 8.73 -35.50 -24.83
C PRO A 556 8.39 -36.57 -23.77
N PRO A 557 8.66 -37.87 -24.02
CA PRO A 557 8.36 -38.92 -23.05
C PRO A 557 9.30 -38.88 -21.84
N LEU A 558 8.76 -39.27 -20.68
CA LEU A 558 9.50 -39.44 -19.43
C LEU A 558 10.65 -40.47 -19.59
N PRO A 559 11.84 -40.22 -19.00
CA PRO A 559 12.92 -41.19 -19.01
C PRO A 559 12.56 -42.42 -18.15
N GLN A 560 12.65 -43.61 -18.74
CA GLN A 560 12.48 -44.88 -18.02
C GLN A 560 13.65 -45.11 -17.06
N GLN A 561 13.36 -45.49 -15.81
CA GLN A 561 14.39 -45.95 -14.88
C GLN A 561 14.90 -47.35 -15.29
N PRO A 562 16.22 -47.62 -15.21
CA PRO A 562 16.73 -48.97 -15.42
C PRO A 562 16.35 -49.90 -14.26
N HIS A 563 15.71 -51.03 -14.58
CA HIS A 563 15.47 -52.10 -13.60
C HIS A 563 16.78 -52.85 -13.29
N THR A 564 17.22 -52.80 -12.04
CA THR A 564 18.29 -53.67 -11.53
C THR A 564 17.69 -54.97 -10.98
N PRO A 565 18.04 -56.16 -11.49
CA PRO A 565 17.55 -57.42 -10.95
C PRO A 565 18.27 -57.80 -9.64
N THR A 566 17.51 -58.00 -8.57
CA THR A 566 17.98 -58.59 -7.31
C THR A 566 18.33 -60.06 -7.51
N ASN A 567 19.55 -60.46 -7.14
CA ASN A 567 19.98 -61.85 -7.19
C ASN A 567 20.31 -62.34 -5.77
N HIS A 568 19.43 -63.17 -5.19
CA HIS A 568 19.67 -63.90 -3.95
C HIS A 568 20.15 -65.31 -4.29
N GLN A 569 21.40 -65.63 -3.98
CA GLN A 569 21.82 -67.01 -3.73
C GLN A 569 22.66 -67.07 -2.46
N ALA A 570 22.31 -68.01 -1.59
CA ALA A 570 23.05 -68.34 -0.39
C ALA A 570 24.02 -69.49 -0.67
N THR A 571 25.22 -69.42 -0.10
CA THR A 571 26.14 -70.56 -0.01
C THR A 571 26.71 -70.62 1.41
N THR A 572 26.35 -71.68 2.13
CA THR A 572 26.91 -72.07 3.43
C THR A 572 27.67 -73.37 3.28
N SER A 573 28.97 -73.38 3.57
CA SER A 573 29.70 -74.51 4.19
C SER A 573 31.17 -74.18 4.37
N GLU A 574 31.68 -74.37 5.60
CA GLU A 574 32.97 -75.02 5.97
C GLU A 574 34.25 -74.61 5.18
N GLY A 575 35.35 -74.14 5.77
CA GLY A 575 36.06 -74.59 6.99
C GLY A 575 37.44 -75.11 6.54
N GLY A 576 38.60 -74.89 7.16
CA GLY A 576 39.09 -74.28 8.40
C GLY A 576 40.64 -74.41 8.41
N ALA A 577 41.31 -74.22 9.56
CA ALA A 577 42.76 -74.47 9.81
C ALA A 577 43.77 -73.53 9.07
N GLU A 578 44.95 -73.17 9.60
CA GLU A 578 45.49 -73.10 10.98
C GLU A 578 46.84 -72.31 10.99
N HIS A 579 47.34 -71.97 12.19
CA HIS A 579 48.67 -71.39 12.50
C HIS A 579 48.96 -69.94 12.02
N GLU A 580 49.68 -69.10 12.77
CA GLU A 580 50.50 -69.30 13.99
C GLU A 580 50.30 -68.15 15.01
#